data_AF-A0A1G5TQT5-F1
#
_entry.id   AF-A0A1G5TQT5-F1
#
_cell.length_a   1.000
_cell.length_b   1.000
_cell.length_c   1.000
_cell.angle_alpha   90.00
_cell.angle_beta   90.00
_cell.angle_gamma   90.00
#
_symmetry.space_group_name_H-M   'P 1'
#
loop_
_entity.id
_entity.type
_entity.pdbx_description
1 polymer ?
#
loop_
_entity_poly.entity_id
_entity_poly.type
_entity_poly.pdbx_seq_one_letter_code
_entity_poly.pdbx_strand_id
1 'polypeptide(L)'
;MEFMKSVLSTVLLALTFAASAEAGAFASTANSDYKDNATSRGMAADGEFNNKRIAEIQERTRGDNSEAFEGERPIDGGTAQKVVLAATTTTGIRLTSPDEVGNQQQRVALSTSTGRQNEAGGACPECPEMIPIPGHKFAIGKYTVTFKEWDACVAAGGCGGYQPPDNGWGRGTRPVINVSWDDAQAYIQWISEKTGKAYRLPTKDEWEIAAQAGSTTDYYWGNDVGRNNANCDGCGSEWDNRRTAPVGSFKPNAFGIYDMMGNVWQWTDTCWQGNCAKRMFFGGSWNHRPQDMRAITRNWFDTNKRMRYLGFRLAMTLP
;
A
#
# COMPACT_ATOMS: atom_id res chain seq x y z
N MET A 1 33.97 -51.07 -28.22
CA MET A 1 33.45 -49.71 -27.99
C MET A 1 32.72 -49.67 -26.65
N GLU A 2 33.46 -50.04 -25.60
CA GLU A 2 32.99 -50.39 -24.25
C GLU A 2 33.97 -49.79 -23.20
N PHE A 3 34.69 -48.73 -23.57
CA PHE A 3 35.66 -48.06 -22.69
C PHE A 3 35.33 -46.58 -22.43
N MET A 4 34.19 -46.09 -22.96
CA MET A 4 33.69 -44.72 -22.75
C MET A 4 32.42 -44.63 -21.90
N LYS A 5 31.90 -45.77 -21.40
CA LYS A 5 30.79 -45.79 -20.43
C LYS A 5 31.23 -45.91 -18.98
N SER A 6 32.51 -46.20 -18.72
CA SER A 6 33.05 -46.37 -17.36
C SER A 6 33.71 -45.11 -16.76
N VAL A 7 33.78 -43.99 -17.50
CA VAL A 7 34.39 -42.74 -16.99
C VAL A 7 33.35 -41.65 -16.75
N LEU A 8 32.14 -41.73 -17.34
CA LEU A 8 31.05 -40.79 -17.04
C LEU A 8 30.18 -41.19 -15.83
N SER A 9 30.23 -42.45 -15.37
CA SER A 9 29.50 -42.87 -14.17
C SER A 9 30.24 -42.58 -12.86
N THR A 10 31.55 -42.33 -12.93
CA THR A 10 32.41 -42.08 -11.75
C THR A 10 32.60 -40.59 -11.45
N VAL A 11 32.26 -39.69 -12.38
CA VAL A 11 32.30 -38.24 -12.15
C VAL A 11 30.96 -37.70 -11.61
N LEU A 12 29.85 -38.43 -11.80
CA LEU A 12 28.54 -38.04 -11.27
C LEU A 12 28.26 -38.53 -9.84
N LEU A 13 29.11 -39.42 -9.29
CA LEU A 13 29.03 -39.89 -7.90
C LEU A 13 29.94 -39.11 -6.92
N ALA A 14 30.72 -38.14 -7.41
CA ALA A 14 31.58 -37.27 -6.61
C ALA A 14 30.99 -35.86 -6.39
N LEU A 15 29.82 -35.56 -6.95
CA LEU A 15 29.12 -34.27 -6.76
C LEU A 15 27.79 -34.39 -6.00
N THR A 16 27.52 -35.54 -5.38
CA THR A 16 26.38 -35.76 -4.47
C THR A 16 26.79 -36.07 -3.03
N PHE A 17 28.08 -35.98 -2.69
CA PHE A 17 28.60 -36.15 -1.32
C PHE A 17 29.39 -34.94 -0.78
N ALA A 18 29.01 -33.73 -1.18
CA ALA A 18 29.51 -32.48 -0.62
C ALA A 18 28.37 -31.47 -0.40
N ALA A 19 27.27 -31.90 0.23
CA ALA A 19 26.21 -31.03 0.74
C ALA A 19 25.41 -31.72 1.86
N SER A 20 26.09 -32.43 2.76
CA SER A 20 25.49 -33.01 3.98
C SER A 20 26.58 -33.50 4.93
N ALA A 21 27.38 -32.56 5.46
CA ALA A 21 28.31 -32.83 6.56
C ALA A 21 28.71 -31.56 7.32
N GLU A 22 27.77 -30.66 7.63
CA GLU A 22 27.94 -29.66 8.70
C GLU A 22 26.62 -29.48 9.46
N ALA A 23 26.19 -30.57 10.09
CA ALA A 23 25.23 -30.56 11.19
C ALA A 23 25.73 -31.57 12.22
N GLY A 24 26.26 -31.09 13.35
CA GLY A 24 26.50 -31.91 14.53
C GLY A 24 27.94 -31.94 15.06
N ALA A 25 28.39 -30.85 15.70
CA ALA A 25 29.26 -30.90 16.87
C ALA A 25 29.25 -29.54 17.57
N PHE A 26 29.10 -29.54 18.90
CA PHE A 26 29.00 -28.41 19.84
C PHE A 26 27.59 -27.96 20.24
N ALA A 27 26.77 -28.91 20.67
CA ALA A 27 25.84 -28.69 21.78
C ALA A 27 26.41 -29.42 23.02
N SER A 28 27.12 -28.70 23.89
CA SER A 28 27.46 -29.12 25.25
C SER A 28 28.21 -27.99 25.95
N THR A 29 27.47 -27.02 26.48
CA THR A 29 27.59 -26.42 27.82
C THR A 29 26.83 -25.09 27.83
N ALA A 30 26.11 -24.83 28.92
CA ALA A 30 25.30 -23.66 29.26
C ALA A 30 23.83 -23.68 28.82
N ASN A 31 23.10 -24.68 29.32
CA ASN A 31 21.71 -24.52 29.70
C ASN A 31 21.62 -24.63 31.23
N SER A 32 21.83 -23.52 31.92
CA SER A 32 21.25 -23.23 33.24
C SER A 32 21.10 -21.72 33.31
N ASP A 33 20.00 -21.26 33.90
CA ASP A 33 19.67 -19.85 34.17
C ASP A 33 18.93 -19.09 33.06
N TYR A 34 17.77 -19.61 32.68
CA TYR A 34 16.67 -18.75 32.21
C TYR A 34 15.35 -19.13 32.90
N LYS A 35 15.36 -19.06 34.23
CA LYS A 35 14.21 -18.76 35.07
C LYS A 35 14.69 -17.82 36.18
N ASP A 36 13.84 -16.85 36.52
CA ASP A 36 13.97 -15.83 37.58
C ASP A 36 14.57 -14.47 37.17
N ASN A 37 13.74 -13.61 36.55
CA ASN A 37 13.33 -12.32 37.13
C ASN A 37 12.52 -11.49 36.14
N ALA A 38 11.19 -11.68 36.17
CA ALA A 38 10.27 -10.68 35.69
C ALA A 38 10.05 -9.63 36.79
N THR A 39 10.93 -8.62 36.89
CA THR A 39 10.62 -7.38 37.61
C THR A 39 11.50 -6.22 37.17
N SER A 40 10.84 -5.12 36.76
CA SER A 40 11.32 -3.73 36.67
C SER A 40 12.54 -3.43 35.79
N ARG A 41 12.29 -2.95 34.56
CA ARG A 41 12.73 -1.64 34.03
C ARG A 41 12.38 -1.56 32.54
N GLY A 42 11.81 -0.41 32.14
CA GLY A 42 11.34 -0.18 30.79
C GLY A 42 12.46 -0.14 29.76
N MET A 43 12.16 -0.64 28.57
CA MET A 43 12.90 -0.39 27.35
C MET A 43 11.90 -0.14 26.23
N ALA A 44 11.64 1.13 25.97
CA ALA A 44 11.19 1.61 24.68
C ALA A 44 12.45 1.79 23.82
N ALA A 45 12.61 0.97 22.78
CA ALA A 45 13.59 1.17 21.73
C ALA A 45 13.03 0.49 20.48
N ASP A 46 12.81 1.30 19.43
CA ASP A 46 12.73 0.91 18.00
C ASP A 46 12.18 2.03 17.08
N GLY A 47 12.09 3.28 17.56
CA GLY A 47 11.69 4.45 16.75
C GLY A 47 12.76 5.53 16.54
N GLU A 48 13.87 5.49 17.28
CA GLU A 48 14.78 6.64 17.39
C GLU A 48 16.06 6.52 16.53
N PHE A 49 16.35 5.33 15.98
CA PHE A 49 17.62 5.08 15.27
C PHE A 49 17.65 5.59 13.81
N ASN A 50 16.50 5.82 13.16
CA ASN A 50 16.46 6.24 11.76
C ASN A 50 16.48 7.76 11.55
N ASN A 51 16.12 8.57 12.55
CA ASN A 51 15.98 10.01 12.37
C ASN A 51 17.28 10.80 12.61
N LYS A 52 18.26 10.24 13.35
CA LYS A 52 19.53 10.93 13.60
C LYS A 52 20.48 10.97 12.40
N ARG A 53 20.42 9.97 11.51
CA ARG A 53 21.27 9.92 10.30
C ARG A 53 20.79 10.81 9.14
N ILE A 54 19.53 11.23 9.13
CA ILE A 54 18.98 12.09 8.06
C ILE A 54 19.38 13.56 8.29
N ALA A 55 19.50 14.00 9.55
CA ALA A 55 19.92 15.36 9.88
C ALA A 55 21.41 15.63 9.59
N GLU A 56 22.30 14.64 9.74
CA GLU A 56 23.74 14.80 9.45
C GLU A 56 24.09 14.82 7.96
N ILE A 57 23.20 14.34 7.08
CA ILE A 57 23.41 14.36 5.62
C ILE A 57 23.02 15.72 5.01
N GLN A 58 22.17 16.51 5.67
CA GLN A 58 21.66 17.78 5.15
C GLN A 58 22.59 18.99 5.36
N GLU A 59 23.64 18.86 6.18
CA GLU A 59 24.64 19.93 6.38
C GLU A 59 25.91 19.78 5.52
N ARG A 60 26.04 18.70 4.73
CA ARG A 60 27.27 18.43 3.95
C ARG A 60 27.19 18.83 2.47
N THR A 61 26.15 19.54 2.05
CA THR A 61 25.95 19.98 0.65
C THR A 61 25.75 21.49 0.48
N ARG A 62 26.23 22.30 1.43
CA ARG A 62 26.45 23.74 1.22
C ARG A 62 27.95 24.03 1.30
N GLY A 63 28.57 24.18 0.15
CA GLY A 63 29.96 24.61 0.04
C GLY A 63 30.52 24.34 -1.35
N ASP A 64 30.55 25.39 -2.17
CA ASP A 64 31.49 25.67 -3.25
C ASP A 64 31.89 24.56 -4.24
N ASN A 65 31.53 24.73 -5.51
CA ASN A 65 32.47 25.27 -6.50
C ASN A 65 31.82 25.37 -7.89
N SER A 66 31.75 26.60 -8.38
CA SER A 66 31.74 26.93 -9.79
C SER A 66 33.09 26.56 -10.41
N GLU A 67 33.09 25.84 -11.54
CA GLU A 67 33.96 26.14 -12.69
C GLU A 67 33.61 25.24 -13.88
N ALA A 68 33.50 25.86 -15.04
CA ALA A 68 33.29 25.24 -16.34
C ALA A 68 34.63 24.73 -16.89
N PHE A 69 34.61 23.61 -17.62
CA PHE A 69 35.68 23.27 -18.57
C PHE A 69 35.08 22.62 -19.82
N GLU A 70 35.30 23.30 -20.95
CA GLU A 70 35.15 22.81 -22.32
C GLU A 70 36.27 21.81 -22.65
N GLY A 71 36.02 20.87 -23.57
CA GLY A 71 37.07 20.00 -24.14
C GLY A 71 36.53 18.96 -25.13
N GLU A 72 37.03 19.02 -26.36
CA GLU A 72 36.51 18.42 -27.59
C GLU A 72 36.71 16.90 -27.76
N ARG A 73 35.96 16.30 -28.71
CA ARG A 73 36.21 14.96 -29.32
C ARG A 73 37.35 15.06 -30.36
N PRO A 74 38.03 13.97 -30.77
CA PRO A 74 37.54 13.21 -31.94
C PRO A 74 37.91 11.70 -32.07
N ILE A 75 36.96 10.98 -32.70
CA ILE A 75 36.98 9.93 -33.76
C ILE A 75 37.57 8.50 -33.64
N ASP A 76 36.88 7.63 -34.41
CA ASP A 76 37.18 6.28 -34.95
C ASP A 76 36.69 5.09 -34.12
N GLY A 77 35.92 4.13 -34.63
CA GLY A 77 35.44 3.81 -35.97
C GLY A 77 34.98 2.34 -35.90
N GLY A 78 33.81 1.98 -36.45
CA GLY A 78 33.35 0.58 -36.44
C GLY A 78 31.85 0.39 -36.57
N THR A 79 31.42 -0.06 -37.74
CA THR A 79 30.05 -0.36 -38.16
C THR A 79 29.56 -1.75 -37.72
N ALA A 80 28.23 -1.85 -37.56
CA ALA A 80 27.38 -3.06 -37.52
C ALA A 80 27.52 -3.97 -36.26
N GLN A 81 26.48 -4.63 -35.74
CA GLN A 81 25.18 -5.01 -36.28
C GLN A 81 24.21 -5.29 -35.11
N LYS A 82 22.92 -5.02 -35.35
CA LYS A 82 21.80 -5.30 -34.46
C LYS A 82 21.52 -6.81 -34.43
N VAL A 83 21.56 -7.46 -33.27
CA VAL A 83 21.12 -8.85 -33.11
C VAL A 83 19.97 -8.89 -32.12
N VAL A 84 18.77 -9.06 -32.67
CA VAL A 84 17.55 -9.43 -31.96
C VAL A 84 17.49 -10.95 -31.98
N LEU A 85 17.60 -11.61 -30.82
CA LEU A 85 17.25 -13.01 -30.70
C LEU A 85 15.85 -13.12 -30.08
N ALA A 86 14.86 -13.39 -30.93
CA ALA A 86 13.59 -13.98 -30.55
C ALA A 86 13.71 -15.49 -30.77
N ALA A 87 13.53 -16.29 -29.72
CA ALA A 87 13.41 -17.74 -29.84
C ALA A 87 11.92 -18.12 -29.77
N THR A 88 11.34 -18.35 -30.93
CA THR A 88 10.08 -19.06 -31.12
C THR A 88 10.34 -20.56 -31.08
N THR A 89 9.51 -21.32 -30.37
CA THR A 89 9.33 -22.76 -30.62
C THR A 89 7.85 -23.06 -30.81
N THR A 90 7.58 -23.59 -31.99
CA THR A 90 6.29 -23.99 -32.54
C THR A 90 5.98 -25.42 -32.13
N THR A 91 4.75 -25.73 -31.70
CA THR A 91 4.01 -26.92 -32.22
C THR A 91 2.52 -26.80 -31.92
N GLY A 92 1.68 -27.01 -32.94
CA GLY A 92 0.24 -27.27 -32.76
C GLY A 92 -0.71 -26.68 -33.82
N ILE A 93 -0.41 -26.78 -35.12
CA ILE A 93 -1.37 -26.46 -36.18
C ILE A 93 -2.09 -27.76 -36.59
N ARG A 94 -3.42 -27.78 -36.43
CA ARG A 94 -4.34 -28.76 -37.03
C ARG A 94 -4.90 -28.15 -38.31
N LEU A 95 -4.79 -28.87 -39.42
CA LEU A 95 -5.34 -28.51 -40.73
C LEU A 95 -6.83 -28.89 -40.78
N THR A 96 -7.70 -27.95 -41.17
CA THR A 96 -9.05 -28.24 -41.67
C THR A 96 -9.19 -27.63 -43.06
N SER A 97 -9.78 -28.40 -43.97
CA SER A 97 -9.89 -28.12 -45.41
C SER A 97 -10.80 -26.92 -45.73
N PRO A 98 -10.64 -26.31 -46.93
CA PRO A 98 -11.35 -25.11 -47.32
C PRO A 98 -12.64 -25.45 -48.06
N ASP A 99 -13.80 -25.19 -47.44
CA ASP A 99 -15.07 -25.03 -48.15
C ASP A 99 -15.94 -23.97 -47.45
N GLU A 100 -16.43 -23.02 -48.25
CA GLU A 100 -17.54 -22.08 -48.07
C GLU A 100 -17.35 -20.79 -47.25
N VAL A 101 -16.89 -19.77 -47.99
CA VAL A 101 -17.18 -18.34 -47.78
C VAL A 101 -18.62 -18.03 -48.19
N GLY A 102 -19.39 -17.35 -47.34
CA GLY A 102 -20.38 -16.36 -47.80
C GLY A 102 -21.81 -16.40 -47.24
N ASN A 103 -22.10 -15.42 -46.37
CA ASN A 103 -23.35 -14.64 -46.30
C ASN A 103 -24.65 -15.33 -45.83
N GLN A 104 -25.18 -14.92 -44.67
CA GLN A 104 -26.35 -14.03 -44.61
C GLN A 104 -26.74 -13.65 -43.18
N GLN A 105 -26.97 -12.36 -43.02
CA GLN A 105 -27.59 -11.71 -41.86
C GLN A 105 -28.99 -12.28 -41.59
N GLN A 106 -29.45 -12.06 -40.35
CA GLN A 106 -30.85 -12.03 -39.90
C GLN A 106 -31.40 -13.31 -39.25
N ARG A 107 -31.02 -13.52 -37.98
CA ARG A 107 -31.98 -13.97 -36.95
C ARG A 107 -31.80 -13.13 -35.69
N VAL A 108 -32.72 -12.19 -35.54
CA VAL A 108 -32.94 -11.39 -34.34
C VAL A 108 -33.85 -12.18 -33.40
N ALA A 109 -33.46 -12.15 -32.12
CA ALA A 109 -34.27 -12.23 -30.90
C ALA A 109 -34.23 -13.51 -30.05
N LEU A 110 -34.01 -13.21 -28.76
CA LEU A 110 -34.46 -13.91 -27.54
C LEU A 110 -33.60 -15.05 -27.00
N SER A 111 -32.49 -14.65 -26.37
CA SER A 111 -32.08 -15.23 -25.09
C SER A 111 -31.53 -14.12 -24.18
N THR A 112 -32.42 -13.23 -23.74
CA THR A 112 -32.19 -12.40 -22.55
C THR A 112 -32.26 -13.30 -21.33
N SER A 113 -31.14 -13.88 -20.92
CA SER A 113 -30.99 -14.33 -19.54
C SER A 113 -30.90 -13.08 -18.67
N THR A 114 -31.91 -12.93 -17.83
CA THR A 114 -32.24 -11.80 -16.97
C THR A 114 -31.04 -11.29 -16.16
N GLY A 115 -30.27 -10.37 -16.74
CA GLY A 115 -29.53 -9.39 -15.96
C GLY A 115 -30.54 -8.52 -15.25
N ARG A 116 -30.59 -8.57 -13.91
CA ARG A 116 -31.25 -7.55 -13.12
C ARG A 116 -30.51 -6.23 -13.35
N GLN A 117 -31.00 -5.46 -14.31
CA GLN A 117 -30.89 -4.02 -14.32
C GLN A 117 -31.63 -3.54 -13.06
N ASN A 118 -30.89 -3.36 -11.96
CA ASN A 118 -31.37 -2.56 -10.84
C ASN A 118 -30.99 -1.11 -11.14
N GLU A 119 -31.71 -0.48 -12.08
CA GLU A 119 -31.86 0.97 -12.06
C GLU A 119 -32.92 1.31 -10.99
N ALA A 120 -32.46 1.32 -9.76
CA ALA A 120 -33.00 2.15 -8.70
C ALA A 120 -31.79 2.65 -7.94
N GLY A 121 -31.61 3.98 -7.87
CA GLY A 121 -30.61 4.65 -7.04
C GLY A 121 -30.86 4.41 -5.55
N GLY A 122 -30.81 3.15 -5.13
CA GLY A 122 -30.81 2.74 -3.75
C GLY A 122 -29.45 3.09 -3.16
N ALA A 123 -29.47 3.88 -2.09
CA ALA A 123 -28.31 4.10 -1.26
C ALA A 123 -27.68 2.74 -0.94
N CYS A 124 -26.41 2.57 -1.29
CA CYS A 124 -25.59 1.47 -0.82
C CYS A 124 -25.17 1.84 0.61
N PRO A 125 -25.82 1.29 1.66
CA PRO A 125 -25.58 1.75 3.04
C PRO A 125 -24.17 1.42 3.53
N GLU A 126 -23.49 0.48 2.86
CA GLU A 126 -22.09 0.12 3.03
C GLU A 126 -21.11 0.93 2.16
N CYS A 127 -21.59 1.84 1.31
CA CYS A 127 -20.72 2.64 0.47
C CYS A 127 -20.19 3.84 1.26
N PRO A 128 -18.87 4.11 1.20
CA PRO A 128 -18.32 5.28 1.87
C PRO A 128 -18.97 6.58 1.40
N GLU A 129 -19.33 7.43 2.36
CA GLU A 129 -19.77 8.80 2.09
C GLU A 129 -18.58 9.57 1.49
N MET A 130 -18.79 10.24 0.35
CA MET A 130 -17.74 10.97 -0.38
C MET A 130 -18.02 12.47 -0.35
N ILE A 131 -16.99 13.27 -0.07
CA ILE A 131 -17.02 14.73 0.00
C ILE A 131 -16.37 15.30 -1.27
N PRO A 132 -17.12 15.96 -2.18
CA PRO A 132 -16.54 16.69 -3.29
C PRO A 132 -15.63 17.81 -2.81
N ILE A 133 -14.43 17.94 -3.37
CA ILE A 133 -13.49 18.99 -2.98
C ILE A 133 -13.73 20.25 -3.83
N PRO A 134 -14.06 21.41 -3.21
CA PRO A 134 -14.37 22.63 -3.95
C PRO A 134 -13.25 23.04 -4.92
N GLY A 135 -13.58 23.27 -6.18
CA GLY A 135 -12.61 23.68 -7.21
C GLY A 135 -11.79 22.54 -7.82
N HIS A 136 -12.05 21.29 -7.44
CA HIS A 136 -11.31 20.13 -7.94
C HIS A 136 -12.24 19.05 -8.52
N LYS A 137 -11.70 18.21 -9.41
CA LYS A 137 -12.42 17.11 -10.07
C LYS A 137 -12.31 15.78 -9.32
N PHE A 138 -12.37 15.83 -7.99
CA PHE A 138 -12.39 14.63 -7.17
C PHE A 138 -13.25 14.83 -5.92
N ALA A 139 -13.75 13.72 -5.40
CA ALA A 139 -14.27 13.62 -4.06
C ALA A 139 -13.34 12.72 -3.23
N ILE A 140 -13.35 12.89 -1.92
CA ILE A 140 -12.58 12.07 -0.99
C ILE A 140 -13.50 11.57 0.13
N GLY A 141 -13.21 10.41 0.72
CA GLY A 141 -14.08 9.84 1.77
C GLY A 141 -14.39 10.83 2.89
N LYS A 142 -15.52 10.72 3.55
CA LYS A 142 -15.73 11.50 4.78
C LYS A 142 -14.86 10.97 5.91
N TYR A 143 -14.67 9.66 5.92
CA TYR A 143 -13.89 8.88 6.87
C TYR A 143 -12.84 8.04 6.14
N THR A 144 -11.90 7.49 6.90
CA THR A 144 -11.14 6.30 6.48
C THR A 144 -12.08 5.10 6.33
N VAL A 145 -11.70 4.13 5.50
CA VAL A 145 -12.49 2.91 5.33
C VAL A 145 -12.56 2.18 6.67
N THR A 146 -13.76 1.80 7.08
CA THR A 146 -14.04 1.14 8.36
C THR A 146 -13.99 -0.37 8.23
N PHE A 147 -13.87 -1.06 9.37
CA PHE A 147 -14.03 -2.51 9.40
C PHE A 147 -15.41 -2.95 8.89
N LYS A 148 -16.49 -2.21 9.20
CA LYS A 148 -17.85 -2.51 8.70
C LYS A 148 -17.89 -2.51 7.17
N GLU A 149 -17.27 -1.53 6.53
CA GLU A 149 -17.20 -1.41 5.08
C GLU A 149 -16.31 -2.50 4.47
N TRP A 150 -15.14 -2.76 5.06
CA TRP A 150 -14.27 -3.87 4.67
C TRP A 150 -14.97 -5.24 4.78
N ASP A 151 -15.69 -5.47 5.87
CA ASP A 151 -16.42 -6.72 6.11
C ASP A 151 -17.52 -6.93 5.08
N ALA A 152 -18.16 -5.87 4.60
CA ALA A 152 -19.10 -5.94 3.48
C ALA A 152 -18.41 -6.36 2.17
N CYS A 153 -17.19 -5.88 1.91
CA CYS A 153 -16.38 -6.31 0.78
C CYS A 153 -16.02 -7.80 0.85
N VAL A 154 -15.59 -8.28 2.03
CA VAL A 154 -15.28 -9.69 2.27
C VAL A 154 -16.52 -10.57 2.09
N ALA A 155 -17.65 -10.18 2.69
CA ALA A 155 -18.90 -10.92 2.60
C ALA A 155 -19.43 -11.01 1.15
N ALA A 156 -19.16 -9.99 0.33
CA ALA A 156 -19.49 -9.97 -1.09
C ALA A 156 -18.44 -10.67 -1.98
N GLY A 157 -17.36 -11.21 -1.42
CA GLY A 157 -16.30 -11.89 -2.15
C GLY A 157 -15.27 -10.97 -2.84
N GLY A 158 -15.37 -9.65 -2.67
CA GLY A 158 -14.50 -8.67 -3.34
C GLY A 158 -13.08 -8.58 -2.76
N CYS A 159 -12.93 -8.80 -1.46
CA CYS A 159 -11.66 -8.63 -0.75
C CYS A 159 -10.90 -9.96 -0.52
N GLY A 160 -11.09 -10.93 -1.42
CA GLY A 160 -10.33 -12.19 -1.43
C GLY A 160 -10.46 -13.05 -0.16
N GLY A 161 -11.52 -12.84 0.63
CA GLY A 161 -11.69 -13.52 1.92
C GLY A 161 -10.76 -13.03 3.04
N TYR A 162 -9.92 -12.01 2.80
CA TYR A 162 -8.98 -11.55 3.80
C TYR A 162 -9.69 -10.79 4.94
N GLN A 163 -9.60 -11.33 6.14
CA GLN A 163 -10.16 -10.74 7.36
C GLN A 163 -9.02 -10.16 8.21
N PRO A 164 -8.69 -8.86 8.05
CA PRO A 164 -7.64 -8.23 8.83
C PRO A 164 -7.97 -8.27 10.34
N PRO A 165 -7.01 -8.61 11.21
CA PRO A 165 -7.23 -8.63 12.64
C PRO A 165 -7.48 -7.21 13.16
N ASP A 166 -8.42 -7.08 14.11
CA ASP A 166 -8.75 -5.82 14.79
C ASP A 166 -7.90 -5.58 16.05
N ASN A 167 -6.94 -6.48 16.33
CA ASN A 167 -6.10 -6.52 17.53
C ASN A 167 -6.89 -6.57 18.85
N GLY A 168 -8.13 -7.07 18.84
CA GLY A 168 -9.01 -7.08 19.99
C GLY A 168 -9.55 -5.70 20.38
N TRP A 169 -9.44 -4.70 19.50
CA TRP A 169 -9.95 -3.35 19.75
C TRP A 169 -11.40 -3.14 19.34
N GLY A 170 -11.98 -4.13 18.67
CA GLY A 170 -13.31 -4.09 18.08
C GLY A 170 -13.27 -3.66 16.61
N ARG A 171 -14.28 -4.15 15.87
CA ARG A 171 -14.53 -3.87 14.46
C ARG A 171 -15.55 -2.72 14.30
N GLY A 172 -16.46 -2.83 13.32
CA GLY A 172 -17.54 -1.87 13.14
C GLY A 172 -17.05 -0.55 12.54
N THR A 173 -17.35 0.56 13.21
CA THR A 173 -17.03 1.92 12.73
C THR A 173 -15.59 2.34 12.98
N ARG A 174 -14.73 1.45 13.48
CA ARG A 174 -13.29 1.70 13.58
C ARG A 174 -12.64 1.60 12.21
N PRO A 175 -11.58 2.38 11.93
CA PRO A 175 -10.85 2.27 10.68
C PRO A 175 -10.31 0.84 10.51
N VAL A 176 -10.40 0.32 9.30
CA VAL A 176 -9.71 -0.92 8.95
C VAL A 176 -8.20 -0.68 9.06
N ILE A 177 -7.53 -1.61 9.72
CA ILE A 177 -6.08 -1.62 9.96
C ILE A 177 -5.52 -2.98 9.54
N ASN A 178 -4.19 -3.15 9.55
CA ASN A 178 -3.56 -4.40 9.09
C ASN A 178 -3.93 -4.73 7.63
N VAL A 179 -4.09 -3.71 6.80
CA VAL A 179 -4.30 -3.81 5.35
C VAL A 179 -3.13 -3.19 4.61
N SER A 180 -2.74 -3.84 3.52
CA SER A 180 -1.68 -3.36 2.65
C SER A 180 -2.23 -2.42 1.58
N TRP A 181 -1.35 -1.79 0.81
CA TRP A 181 -1.76 -1.03 -0.36
C TRP A 181 -2.40 -1.97 -1.40
N ASP A 182 -1.84 -3.17 -1.57
CA ASP A 182 -2.38 -4.19 -2.49
C ASP A 182 -3.79 -4.65 -2.06
N ASP A 183 -4.02 -4.83 -0.76
CA ASP A 183 -5.34 -5.16 -0.20
C ASP A 183 -6.34 -4.03 -0.47
N ALA A 184 -5.92 -2.77 -0.30
CA ALA A 184 -6.76 -1.62 -0.57
C ALA A 184 -7.18 -1.56 -2.05
N GLN A 185 -6.33 -1.98 -2.99
CA GLN A 185 -6.71 -2.07 -4.41
C GLN A 185 -7.83 -3.07 -4.66
N ALA A 186 -7.83 -4.22 -3.99
CA ALA A 186 -8.93 -5.20 -4.11
C ALA A 186 -10.26 -4.61 -3.62
N TYR A 187 -10.24 -3.90 -2.49
CA TYR A 187 -11.42 -3.18 -2.00
C TYR A 187 -11.90 -2.10 -2.99
N ILE A 188 -10.96 -1.33 -3.55
CA ILE A 188 -11.24 -0.29 -4.55
C ILE A 188 -11.86 -0.85 -5.82
N GLN A 189 -11.32 -1.97 -6.33
CA GLN A 189 -11.87 -2.65 -7.49
C GLN A 189 -13.31 -3.06 -7.22
N TRP A 190 -13.54 -3.77 -6.10
CA TRP A 190 -14.86 -4.23 -5.71
C TRP A 190 -15.88 -3.09 -5.60
N ILE A 191 -15.55 -2.02 -4.88
CA ILE A 191 -16.50 -0.91 -4.70
C ILE A 191 -16.76 -0.16 -6.00
N SER A 192 -15.75 -0.04 -6.87
CA SER A 192 -15.90 0.59 -8.19
C SER A 192 -16.84 -0.19 -9.10
N GLU A 193 -16.65 -1.51 -9.18
CA GLU A 193 -17.52 -2.41 -9.94
C GLU A 193 -18.95 -2.39 -9.38
N LYS A 194 -19.08 -2.44 -8.05
CA LYS A 194 -20.38 -2.49 -7.38
C LYS A 194 -21.22 -1.24 -7.61
N THR A 195 -20.60 -0.05 -7.66
CA THR A 195 -21.34 1.21 -7.80
C THR A 195 -21.28 1.82 -9.19
N GLY A 196 -20.44 1.31 -10.09
CA GLY A 196 -20.13 1.94 -11.37
C GLY A 196 -19.42 3.28 -11.25
N LYS A 197 -18.70 3.53 -10.14
CA LYS A 197 -17.99 4.80 -9.87
C LYS A 197 -16.48 4.59 -9.88
N ALA A 198 -15.73 5.61 -10.25
CA ALA A 198 -14.27 5.54 -10.35
C ALA A 198 -13.60 5.79 -8.99
N TYR A 199 -13.67 4.82 -8.08
CA TYR A 199 -12.93 4.88 -6.81
C TYR A 199 -11.45 4.55 -6.99
N ARG A 200 -10.63 5.09 -6.10
CA ARG A 200 -9.16 4.88 -6.04
C ARG A 200 -8.62 5.33 -4.68
N LEU A 201 -7.31 5.18 -4.47
CA LEU A 201 -6.64 5.90 -3.40
C LEU A 201 -6.42 7.37 -3.82
N PRO A 202 -6.38 8.32 -2.87
CA PRO A 202 -5.98 9.69 -3.18
C PRO A 202 -4.52 9.70 -3.62
N THR A 203 -4.15 10.66 -4.46
CA THR A 203 -2.75 11.06 -4.60
C THR A 203 -2.30 11.82 -3.35
N LYS A 204 -0.99 11.99 -3.17
CA LYS A 204 -0.42 12.87 -2.15
C LYS A 204 -1.07 14.25 -2.17
N ASP A 205 -1.13 14.88 -3.34
CA ASP A 205 -1.56 16.29 -3.43
C ASP A 205 -3.06 16.41 -3.12
N GLU A 206 -3.88 15.46 -3.57
CA GLU A 206 -5.29 15.40 -3.20
C GLU A 206 -5.50 15.17 -1.70
N TRP A 207 -4.66 14.31 -1.09
CA TRP A 207 -4.69 14.08 0.35
C TRP A 207 -4.28 15.35 1.12
N GLU A 208 -3.21 16.04 0.71
CA GLU A 208 -2.73 17.28 1.33
C GLU A 208 -3.79 18.40 1.23
N ILE A 209 -4.39 18.59 0.05
CA ILE A 209 -5.50 19.55 -0.17
C ILE A 209 -6.68 19.23 0.76
N ALA A 210 -7.09 17.96 0.79
CA ALA A 210 -8.19 17.52 1.63
C ALA A 210 -7.90 17.66 3.12
N ALA A 211 -6.65 17.40 3.56
CA ALA A 211 -6.24 17.47 4.96
C ALA A 211 -6.23 18.91 5.45
N GLN A 212 -5.63 19.81 4.68
CA GLN A 212 -5.50 21.23 5.01
C GLN A 212 -6.85 21.95 4.95
N ALA A 213 -7.69 21.66 3.96
CA ALA A 213 -8.98 22.31 3.76
C ALA A 213 -8.93 23.85 3.85
N GLY A 214 -7.89 24.44 3.24
CA GLY A 214 -7.62 25.88 3.26
C GLY A 214 -6.81 26.38 4.45
N SER A 215 -6.49 25.53 5.43
CA SER A 215 -5.61 25.88 6.54
C SER A 215 -4.13 25.88 6.14
N THR A 216 -3.37 26.81 6.72
CA THR A 216 -1.91 26.91 6.60
C THR A 216 -1.18 26.63 7.93
N THR A 217 -1.91 26.20 8.97
CA THR A 217 -1.35 25.87 10.28
C THR A 217 -0.86 24.41 10.37
N ASP A 218 -0.17 24.03 11.44
CA ASP A 218 0.37 22.67 11.62
C ASP A 218 -0.72 21.58 11.59
N TYR A 219 -1.91 21.89 12.12
CA TYR A 219 -3.12 21.07 12.06
C TYR A 219 -4.27 21.90 11.46
N TYR A 220 -5.32 21.30 10.89
CA TYR A 220 -6.42 22.09 10.32
C TYR A 220 -7.18 22.94 11.36
N TRP A 221 -7.00 22.67 12.65
CA TRP A 221 -7.62 23.40 13.76
C TRP A 221 -6.70 24.46 14.40
N GLY A 222 -5.44 24.57 14.00
CA GLY A 222 -4.47 25.51 14.57
C GLY A 222 -3.05 24.95 14.67
N ASN A 223 -2.17 25.67 15.35
CA ASN A 223 -0.77 25.26 15.56
C ASN A 223 -0.57 24.42 16.82
N ASP A 224 -1.45 24.59 17.81
CA ASP A 224 -1.38 23.81 19.04
C ASP A 224 -2.12 22.48 18.86
N VAL A 225 -1.48 21.38 19.30
CA VAL A 225 -2.12 20.05 19.31
C VAL A 225 -3.43 20.08 20.11
N GLY A 226 -3.45 20.84 21.20
CA GLY A 226 -4.57 20.90 22.14
C GLY A 226 -4.85 19.56 22.79
N ARG A 227 -6.07 19.38 23.30
CA ARG A 227 -6.52 18.12 23.91
C ARG A 227 -7.76 17.63 23.20
N ASN A 228 -7.78 16.33 22.88
CA ASN A 228 -8.91 15.64 22.28
C ASN A 228 -9.35 16.22 20.91
N ASN A 229 -8.40 16.77 20.14
CA ASN A 229 -8.62 17.20 18.76
C ASN A 229 -8.39 16.08 17.74
N ALA A 230 -7.60 15.06 18.12
CA ALA A 230 -7.28 13.90 17.31
C ALA A 230 -6.94 12.71 18.22
N ASN A 231 -6.77 11.52 17.63
CA ASN A 231 -6.25 10.35 18.32
C ASN A 231 -4.77 10.12 17.95
N CYS A 232 -3.85 10.37 18.87
CA CYS A 232 -2.41 10.21 18.73
C CYS A 232 -1.75 10.04 20.11
N ASP A 233 -0.46 9.68 20.16
CA ASP A 233 0.31 9.63 21.42
C ASP A 233 0.57 11.05 21.95
N GLY A 234 -0.15 11.45 22.99
CA GLY A 234 -0.08 12.78 23.58
C GLY A 234 -1.14 13.78 23.10
N CYS A 235 -2.18 13.32 22.39
CA CYS A 235 -3.34 14.14 22.02
C CYS A 235 -4.40 14.26 23.13
N GLY A 236 -4.33 13.40 24.16
CA GLY A 236 -5.20 13.40 25.34
C GLY A 236 -6.63 12.91 25.12
N SER A 237 -6.86 12.11 24.07
CA SER A 237 -8.13 11.38 23.85
C SER A 237 -8.21 10.12 24.72
N GLU A 238 -9.38 9.51 24.87
CA GLU A 238 -9.52 8.26 25.64
C GLU A 238 -8.81 7.04 25.00
N TRP A 239 -8.53 7.12 23.70
CA TRP A 239 -7.87 6.09 22.89
C TRP A 239 -6.37 6.34 22.65
N ASP A 240 -5.88 7.50 23.08
CA ASP A 240 -4.50 7.95 22.98
C ASP A 240 -3.53 6.84 23.40
N ASN A 241 -2.63 6.48 22.48
CA ASN A 241 -1.59 5.46 22.65
C ASN A 241 -2.12 4.09 23.14
N ARG A 242 -3.40 3.79 22.88
CA ARG A 242 -4.05 2.52 23.26
C ARG A 242 -4.59 1.76 22.07
N ARG A 243 -5.37 2.43 21.23
CA ARG A 243 -6.06 1.84 20.07
C ARG A 243 -6.58 2.93 19.14
N THR A 244 -7.14 2.54 18.00
CA THR A 244 -7.89 3.46 17.13
C THR A 244 -9.11 4.05 17.85
N ALA A 245 -9.71 5.09 17.29
CA ALA A 245 -11.03 5.59 17.67
C ALA A 245 -12.05 5.19 16.59
N PRO A 246 -13.35 5.02 16.92
CA PRO A 246 -14.39 5.03 15.89
C PRO A 246 -14.25 6.28 15.00
N VAL A 247 -14.46 6.13 13.69
CA VAL A 247 -14.35 7.27 12.78
C VAL A 247 -15.36 8.35 13.15
N GLY A 248 -14.98 9.61 12.96
CA GLY A 248 -15.85 10.75 13.29
C GLY A 248 -15.93 11.10 14.77
N SER A 249 -15.05 10.56 15.62
CA SER A 249 -15.01 10.89 17.06
C SER A 249 -14.48 12.29 17.36
N PHE A 250 -13.85 12.95 16.38
CA PHE A 250 -13.25 14.28 16.50
C PHE A 250 -13.94 15.28 15.58
N LYS A 251 -13.68 16.58 15.73
CA LYS A 251 -14.27 17.61 14.85
C LYS A 251 -13.70 17.48 13.42
N PRO A 252 -14.52 17.62 12.37
CA PRO A 252 -14.00 17.62 11.00
C PRO A 252 -13.25 18.91 10.68
N ASN A 253 -12.52 18.91 9.56
CA ASN A 253 -11.97 20.12 8.98
C ASN A 253 -13.03 20.95 8.22
N ALA A 254 -12.63 22.05 7.59
CA ALA A 254 -13.55 22.97 6.89
C ALA A 254 -14.29 22.35 5.69
N PHE A 255 -13.80 21.23 5.14
CA PHE A 255 -14.50 20.47 4.10
C PHE A 255 -15.46 19.41 4.68
N GLY A 256 -15.54 19.25 5.99
CA GLY A 256 -16.37 18.22 6.62
C GLY A 256 -15.70 16.84 6.65
N ILE A 257 -14.37 16.77 6.45
CA ILE A 257 -13.60 15.53 6.43
C ILE A 257 -13.03 15.27 7.82
N TYR A 258 -13.18 14.04 8.29
CA TYR A 258 -12.78 13.60 9.62
C TYR A 258 -11.47 12.83 9.60
N ASP A 259 -10.79 12.81 10.75
CA ASP A 259 -9.65 11.93 11.02
C ASP A 259 -8.51 12.09 10.00
N MET A 260 -8.31 13.31 9.44
CA MET A 260 -7.18 13.60 8.55
C MET A 260 -5.84 13.69 9.31
N MET A 261 -5.90 13.93 10.62
CA MET A 261 -4.76 13.94 11.54
C MET A 261 -5.05 12.93 12.66
N GLY A 262 -4.19 11.92 12.77
CA GLY A 262 -4.27 10.86 13.76
C GLY A 262 -5.17 9.70 13.36
N ASN A 263 -5.53 8.89 14.36
CA ASN A 263 -6.26 7.64 14.28
C ASN A 263 -5.51 6.55 13.52
N VAL A 264 -5.35 6.65 12.20
CA VAL A 264 -4.54 5.74 11.38
C VAL A 264 -3.81 6.50 10.29
N TRP A 265 -2.59 6.05 9.98
CA TRP A 265 -1.91 6.44 8.76
C TRP A 265 -2.73 5.97 7.55
N GLN A 266 -2.63 6.68 6.43
CA GLN A 266 -3.52 6.48 5.28
C GLN A 266 -2.71 6.30 4.00
N TRP A 267 -2.80 5.11 3.39
CA TRP A 267 -2.20 4.84 2.08
C TRP A 267 -2.64 5.84 1.00
N THR A 268 -1.72 6.23 0.12
CA THR A 268 -1.99 7.00 -1.10
C THR A 268 -1.50 6.25 -2.33
N ASP A 269 -1.92 6.72 -3.51
CA ASP A 269 -1.43 6.20 -4.80
C ASP A 269 -0.15 6.89 -5.27
N THR A 270 0.58 7.60 -4.41
CA THR A 270 1.84 8.26 -4.80
C THR A 270 3.04 7.37 -4.54
N CYS A 271 3.84 7.12 -5.58
CA CYS A 271 5.08 6.33 -5.49
C CYS A 271 6.15 7.07 -4.68
N TRP A 272 6.93 6.33 -3.89
CA TRP A 272 8.03 6.92 -3.14
C TRP A 272 9.26 7.07 -4.04
N GLN A 273 9.68 8.31 -4.29
CA GLN A 273 10.87 8.64 -5.08
C GLN A 273 10.91 7.91 -6.44
N GLY A 274 9.76 7.81 -7.11
CA GLY A 274 9.62 7.13 -8.41
C GLY A 274 9.53 5.61 -8.34
N ASN A 275 9.71 4.98 -7.18
CA ASN A 275 9.55 3.54 -7.01
C ASN A 275 8.13 3.20 -6.54
N CYS A 276 7.32 2.62 -7.43
CA CYS A 276 5.91 2.30 -7.14
C CYS A 276 5.68 0.98 -6.39
N ALA A 277 6.73 0.18 -6.17
CA ALA A 277 6.69 -0.90 -5.18
C ALA A 277 6.64 -0.36 -3.74
N LYS A 278 6.87 0.95 -3.58
CA LYS A 278 6.75 1.69 -2.33
C LYS A 278 5.74 2.82 -2.49
N ARG A 279 4.81 2.94 -1.56
CA ARG A 279 3.77 3.96 -1.61
C ARG A 279 3.82 4.85 -0.40
N MET A 280 3.52 6.11 -0.62
CA MET A 280 3.45 7.09 0.45
C MET A 280 2.19 6.90 1.29
N PHE A 281 2.27 7.30 2.55
CA PHE A 281 1.11 7.40 3.43
C PHE A 281 1.25 8.59 4.40
N PHE A 282 0.12 9.09 4.88
CA PHE A 282 0.00 10.39 5.55
C PHE A 282 -0.93 10.36 6.76
N GLY A 283 -0.84 11.39 7.62
CA GLY A 283 -1.81 11.69 8.67
C GLY A 283 -1.44 11.28 10.09
N GLY A 284 -0.42 10.46 10.33
CA GLY A 284 -0.13 9.95 11.68
C GLY A 284 -1.15 8.92 12.16
N SER A 285 -0.98 8.39 13.38
CA SER A 285 -1.93 7.42 13.95
C SER A 285 -2.04 7.53 15.47
N TRP A 286 -2.92 6.71 16.05
CA TRP A 286 -3.19 6.61 17.49
C TRP A 286 -1.97 6.44 18.42
N ASN A 287 -0.84 5.94 17.91
CA ASN A 287 0.39 5.71 18.69
C ASN A 287 1.61 6.49 18.18
N HIS A 288 1.40 7.48 17.31
CA HIS A 288 2.47 8.37 16.84
C HIS A 288 2.34 9.74 17.49
N ARG A 289 3.45 10.45 17.57
CA ARG A 289 3.49 11.75 18.27
C ARG A 289 2.80 12.82 17.41
N PRO A 290 2.42 13.98 17.99
CA PRO A 290 1.69 14.99 17.24
C PRO A 290 2.42 15.52 16.01
N GLN A 291 3.76 15.57 16.04
CA GLN A 291 4.56 16.04 14.89
C GLN A 291 4.40 15.14 13.66
N ASP A 292 4.08 13.87 13.87
CA ASP A 292 3.90 12.87 12.81
C ASP A 292 2.56 13.05 12.09
N MET A 293 1.57 13.72 12.70
CA MET A 293 0.25 13.92 12.12
C MET A 293 0.16 15.11 11.16
N ARG A 294 1.18 15.98 11.12
CA ARG A 294 1.14 17.18 10.28
C ARG A 294 0.98 16.80 8.82
N ALA A 295 0.23 17.61 8.06
CA ALA A 295 -0.11 17.29 6.67
C ALA A 295 1.12 17.11 5.77
N ILE A 296 2.24 17.76 6.12
CA ILE A 296 3.51 17.68 5.41
C ILE A 296 4.34 16.43 5.75
N THR A 297 3.99 15.71 6.82
CA THR A 297 4.76 14.55 7.27
C THR A 297 4.47 13.37 6.36
N ARG A 298 5.54 12.90 5.70
CA ARG A 298 5.49 11.85 4.68
C ARG A 298 6.19 10.61 5.20
N ASN A 299 5.53 9.47 5.07
CA ASN A 299 6.15 8.18 5.27
C ASN A 299 5.88 7.27 4.07
N TRP A 300 6.53 6.11 4.04
CA TRP A 300 6.38 5.14 2.96
C TRP A 300 6.61 3.71 3.47
N PHE A 301 5.97 2.75 2.81
CA PHE A 301 6.22 1.33 2.98
C PHE A 301 6.13 0.62 1.63
N ASP A 302 6.67 -0.61 1.56
CA ASP A 302 6.41 -1.49 0.43
C ASP A 302 4.90 -1.81 0.35
N THR A 303 4.37 -1.98 -0.86
CA THR A 303 2.92 -2.12 -1.09
C THR A 303 2.27 -3.29 -0.35
N ASN A 304 3.05 -4.32 -0.02
CA ASN A 304 2.60 -5.53 0.67
C ASN A 304 2.58 -5.42 2.20
N LYS A 305 3.05 -4.31 2.79
CA LYS A 305 3.13 -4.17 4.25
C LYS A 305 1.76 -3.94 4.87
N ARG A 306 1.48 -4.66 5.95
CA ARG A 306 0.28 -4.51 6.76
C ARG A 306 0.70 -4.06 8.15
N MET A 307 0.20 -2.93 8.62
CA MET A 307 0.53 -2.39 9.95
C MET A 307 -0.74 -2.09 10.74
N ARG A 308 -0.69 -2.32 12.06
CA ARG A 308 -1.82 -2.10 12.99
C ARG A 308 -2.27 -0.64 13.15
N TYR A 309 -1.52 0.28 12.58
CA TYR A 309 -1.75 1.71 12.62
C TYR A 309 -1.96 2.31 11.23
N LEU A 310 -2.02 1.47 10.19
CA LEU A 310 -2.11 1.87 8.80
C LEU A 310 -3.39 1.30 8.18
N GLY A 311 -4.19 2.20 7.64
CA GLY A 311 -5.40 1.92 6.87
C GLY A 311 -5.38 2.75 5.59
N PHE A 312 -6.56 3.10 5.10
CA PHE A 312 -6.69 3.93 3.92
C PHE A 312 -8.03 4.66 3.88
N ARG A 313 -8.14 5.62 2.97
CA ARG A 313 -9.40 6.27 2.61
C ARG A 313 -9.53 6.29 1.09
N LEU A 314 -10.76 6.43 0.61
CA LEU A 314 -11.02 6.52 -0.83
C LEU A 314 -10.89 7.95 -1.35
N ALA A 315 -10.47 8.06 -2.60
CA ALA A 315 -10.80 9.15 -3.50
C ALA A 315 -11.72 8.62 -4.62
N MET A 316 -12.44 9.52 -5.28
CA MET A 316 -13.30 9.21 -6.41
C MET A 316 -13.17 10.32 -7.44
N THR A 317 -12.90 9.95 -8.70
CA THR A 317 -12.83 10.91 -9.81
C THR A 317 -14.23 11.42 -10.14
N LEU A 318 -14.37 12.73 -10.29
CA LEU A 318 -15.60 13.40 -10.71
C LEU A 318 -15.48 13.85 -12.18
N PRO A 319 -16.61 13.91 -12.94
CA PRO A 319 -16.62 14.40 -14.32
C PRO A 319 -16.14 15.87 -14.47
#